data_AF-G9ABQ6-F1
#
_entry.id   AF-G9ABQ6-F1
#
_cell.length_a   1.000
_cell.length_b   1.000
_cell.length_c   1.000
_cell.angle_alpha   90.00
_cell.angle_beta   90.00
_cell.angle_gamma   90.00
#
_symmetry.space_group_name_H-M   'P 1'
#
loop_
_entity.id
_entity.type
_entity.pdbx_description
1 polymer ?
#
loop_
_entity_poly.entity_id
_entity_poly.type
_entity_poly.pdbx_seq_one_letter_code
_entity_poly.pdbx_strand_id
1 'polypeptide(L)'
;MRDETESLSKTLAWTSGMVLQSGPEDRQCIGLAYQEAQELVAGIPKDNGDARPRIVACFKRSDTYRAADDIACVGWILTAIQERVNERDLPDWRKLRTVINKTLKLIPRSRTTSH
;
A
#
# COMPACT_ATOMS: atom_id res chain seq x y z
N MET A 1 -19.38 -5.13 -2.12
CA MET A 1 -18.46 -5.59 -3.20
C MET A 1 -18.18 -4.49 -4.22
N ARG A 2 -19.16 -3.99 -5.02
CA ARG A 2 -18.89 -2.89 -5.97
C ARG A 2 -18.43 -1.59 -5.30
N ASP A 3 -19.07 -1.21 -4.20
CA ASP A 3 -18.70 0.00 -3.45
C ASP A 3 -17.29 -0.08 -2.86
N GLU A 4 -16.88 -1.28 -2.44
CA GLU A 4 -15.54 -1.54 -1.93
C GLU A 4 -14.48 -1.45 -3.04
N THR A 5 -14.72 -2.09 -4.19
CA THR A 5 -13.84 -1.98 -5.36
C THR A 5 -13.72 -0.52 -5.82
N GLU A 6 -14.81 0.25 -5.81
CA GLU A 6 -14.79 1.66 -6.18
C GLU A 6 -13.99 2.50 -5.16
N SER A 7 -14.22 2.28 -3.86
CA SER A 7 -13.46 2.95 -2.79
C SER A 7 -11.96 2.64 -2.88
N LEU A 8 -11.60 1.37 -3.10
CA LEU A 8 -10.22 0.96 -3.31
C LEU A 8 -9.62 1.57 -4.57
N SER A 9 -10.40 1.66 -5.66
CA SER A 9 -9.95 2.26 -6.91
C SER A 9 -9.67 3.76 -6.72
N LYS A 10 -10.55 4.49 -6.03
CA LYS A 10 -10.34 5.92 -5.69
C LYS A 10 -9.11 6.11 -4.80
N THR A 11 -8.98 5.28 -3.78
CA THR A 11 -7.82 5.33 -2.86
C THR A 11 -6.53 5.05 -3.62
N LEU A 12 -6.51 4.01 -4.47
CA LEU A 12 -5.35 3.68 -5.29
C LEU A 12 -5.02 4.80 -6.28
N ALA A 13 -6.00 5.40 -6.93
CA ALA A 13 -5.79 6.54 -7.82
C ALA A 13 -5.17 7.74 -7.07
N TRP A 14 -5.64 8.03 -5.86
CA TRP A 14 -5.06 9.05 -5.00
C TRP A 14 -3.60 8.71 -4.61
N THR A 15 -3.34 7.50 -4.12
CA THR A 15 -2.00 7.02 -3.74
C THR A 15 -1.02 7.07 -4.93
N SER A 16 -1.45 6.58 -6.10
CA SER A 16 -0.65 6.65 -7.33
C SER A 16 -0.37 8.10 -7.75
N GLY A 17 -1.36 8.99 -7.59
CA GLY A 17 -1.22 10.42 -7.87
C GLY A 17 -0.21 11.10 -6.94
N MET A 18 -0.23 10.77 -5.64
CA MET A 18 0.77 11.27 -4.68
C MET A 18 2.17 10.86 -5.09
N VAL A 19 2.41 9.56 -5.33
CA VAL A 19 3.71 9.04 -5.77
C VAL A 19 4.20 9.70 -7.06
N LEU A 20 3.31 9.92 -8.03
CA LEU A 20 3.67 10.52 -9.31
C LEU A 20 4.11 11.98 -9.16
N GLN A 21 3.43 12.74 -8.30
CA GLN A 21 3.71 14.17 -8.06
C GLN A 21 4.88 14.40 -7.10
N SER A 22 5.18 13.42 -6.24
CA SER A 22 6.29 13.46 -5.28
C SER A 22 7.66 13.58 -5.94
N GLY A 23 8.54 14.36 -5.30
CA GLY A 23 9.96 14.44 -5.64
C GLY A 23 10.74 13.17 -5.29
N PRO A 24 12.04 13.10 -5.63
CA PRO A 24 12.87 11.93 -5.34
C PRO A 24 13.00 11.63 -3.83
N GLU A 25 13.11 12.65 -2.98
CA GLU A 25 13.19 12.51 -1.52
C GLU A 25 11.88 11.95 -0.96
N ASP A 26 10.74 12.54 -1.33
CA ASP A 26 9.42 12.04 -0.94
C ASP A 26 9.20 10.60 -1.38
N ARG A 27 9.56 10.26 -2.63
CA ARG A 27 9.45 8.89 -3.14
C ARG A 27 10.32 7.92 -2.35
N GLN A 28 11.48 8.35 -1.87
CA GLN A 28 12.31 7.56 -0.97
C GLN A 28 11.63 7.34 0.38
N CYS A 29 11.05 8.37 0.99
CA CYS A 29 10.26 8.25 2.23
C CYS A 29 9.08 7.28 2.05
N ILE A 30 8.34 7.40 0.94
CA ILE A 30 7.26 6.47 0.59
C ILE A 30 7.79 5.04 0.43
N GLY A 31 8.94 4.86 -0.23
CA GLY A 31 9.56 3.55 -0.43
C GLY A 31 9.97 2.87 0.87
N LEU A 32 10.57 3.62 1.80
CA LEU A 32 10.93 3.13 3.13
C LEU A 32 9.69 2.73 3.93
N ALA A 33 8.69 3.62 3.98
CA ALA A 33 7.42 3.34 4.67
C ALA A 33 6.69 2.12 4.08
N TYR A 34 6.73 1.95 2.76
CA TYR A 34 6.20 0.77 2.09
C TYR A 34 6.93 -0.50 2.53
N GLN A 35 8.26 -0.49 2.61
CA GLN A 35 9.04 -1.63 3.08
C GLN A 35 8.74 -1.96 4.55
N GLU A 36 8.75 -0.98 5.44
CA GLU A 36 8.40 -1.18 6.85
C GLU A 36 6.99 -1.78 6.99
N ALA A 37 6.05 -1.32 6.17
CA ALA A 37 4.72 -1.88 6.13
C ALA A 37 4.70 -3.34 5.69
N GLN A 38 5.48 -3.72 4.67
CA GLN A 38 5.61 -5.11 4.22
C GLN A 38 6.16 -6.01 5.32
N GLU A 39 7.20 -5.56 6.03
CA GLU A 39 7.81 -6.28 7.15
C GLU A 39 6.80 -6.46 8.30
N LEU A 40 6.03 -5.41 8.62
CA LEU A 40 5.00 -5.48 9.65
C LEU A 40 3.92 -6.50 9.29
N VAL A 41 3.36 -6.46 8.08
CA VAL A 41 2.27 -7.37 7.68
C VAL A 41 2.74 -8.81 7.50
N ALA A 42 4.02 -9.04 7.19
CA ALA A 42 4.61 -10.37 7.16
C ALA A 42 4.59 -11.03 8.54
N GLY A 43 4.77 -10.24 9.61
CA GLY A 43 4.70 -10.70 11.00
C GLY A 43 3.28 -10.90 11.55
N ILE A 44 2.24 -10.44 10.83
CA ILE A 44 0.84 -10.56 11.27
C ILE A 44 0.19 -11.74 10.55
N PRO A 45 -0.29 -12.77 11.27
CA PRO A 45 -1.04 -13.86 10.64
C PRO A 45 -2.36 -13.34 10.05
N LYS A 46 -2.78 -13.94 8.93
CA LYS A 46 -4.11 -13.69 8.37
C LYS A 46 -5.16 -14.42 9.22
N ASP A 47 -6.33 -13.81 9.38
CA ASP A 47 -7.43 -14.44 10.11
C ASP A 47 -8.25 -15.29 9.14
N ASN A 48 -8.04 -16.62 9.13
CA ASN A 48 -8.68 -17.53 8.17
C ASN A 48 -8.51 -17.13 6.69
N GLY A 49 -7.38 -16.49 6.36
CA GLY A 49 -7.10 -15.97 5.01
C GLY A 49 -7.53 -14.52 4.79
N ASP A 50 -8.32 -13.94 5.71
CA ASP A 50 -8.68 -12.53 5.73
C ASP A 50 -7.45 -11.68 6.09
N ALA A 51 -7.11 -10.76 5.20
CA ALA A 51 -6.04 -9.80 5.31
C ALA A 51 -6.42 -8.60 6.20
N ARG A 52 -7.65 -8.51 6.69
CA ARG A 52 -8.16 -7.44 7.56
C ARG A 52 -7.25 -7.12 8.75
N PRO A 53 -6.66 -8.08 9.50
CA PRO A 53 -5.71 -7.75 10.57
C PRO A 53 -4.50 -6.95 10.07
N ARG A 54 -4.00 -7.28 8.87
CA ARG A 54 -2.87 -6.59 8.22
C ARG A 54 -3.27 -5.21 7.72
N ILE A 55 -4.43 -5.12 7.07
CA ILE A 55 -5.00 -3.85 6.56
C ILE A 55 -5.21 -2.85 7.71
N VAL A 56 -5.81 -3.30 8.82
CA VAL A 56 -6.04 -2.46 10.00
C VAL A 56 -4.73 -2.00 10.63
N ALA A 57 -3.71 -2.86 10.69
CA ALA A 57 -2.39 -2.48 11.20
C ALA A 57 -1.73 -1.41 10.32
N CYS A 58 -1.83 -1.52 8.99
CA CYS A 58 -1.35 -0.51 8.07
C CYS A 58 -2.09 0.83 8.24
N PHE A 59 -3.42 0.82 8.40
CA PHE A 59 -4.17 2.05 8.59
C PHE A 59 -3.85 2.77 9.90
N LYS A 60 -3.68 2.02 11.00
CA LYS A 60 -3.24 2.61 12.28
C LYS A 60 -1.92 3.37 12.13
N ARG A 61 -0.96 2.79 11.38
CA ARG A 61 0.33 3.45 11.12
C ARG A 61 0.17 4.63 10.16
N SER A 62 -0.62 4.49 9.09
CA SER A 62 -0.85 5.59 8.15
C SER A 62 -1.48 6.80 8.83
N ASP A 63 -2.39 6.58 9.78
CA ASP A 63 -3.07 7.67 10.51
C ASP A 63 -2.08 8.47 11.37
N THR A 64 -1.08 7.81 11.98
CA THR A 64 0.00 8.50 12.69
C THR A 64 0.81 9.41 11.76
N TYR A 65 1.21 8.91 10.58
CA TYR A 65 1.95 9.72 9.60
C TYR A 65 1.08 10.83 9.02
N ARG A 66 -0.21 10.57 8.75
CA ARG A 66 -1.15 11.56 8.24
C ARG A 66 -1.40 12.69 9.24
N ALA A 67 -1.47 12.37 10.54
CA ALA A 67 -1.59 13.38 11.60
C ALA A 67 -0.35 14.29 11.69
N ALA A 68 0.80 13.81 11.23
CA ALA A 68 2.05 14.58 11.13
C ALA A 68 2.27 15.25 9.77
N ASP A 69 1.29 15.18 8.85
CA ASP A 69 1.40 15.62 7.45
C ASP A 69 2.59 14.98 6.70
N ASP A 70 2.93 13.75 7.07
CA ASP A 70 4.07 13.01 6.51
C ASP A 70 3.65 12.14 5.31
N ILE A 71 4.36 12.31 4.20
CA ILE A 71 4.17 11.58 2.95
C ILE A 71 4.39 10.07 3.10
N ALA A 72 5.08 9.61 4.14
CA ALA A 72 5.24 8.21 4.50
C ALA A 72 3.90 7.47 4.62
N CYS A 73 2.80 8.17 4.96
CA CYS A 73 1.47 7.56 5.01
C CYS A 73 1.07 6.86 3.70
N VAL A 74 1.54 7.36 2.56
CA VAL A 74 1.27 6.80 1.22
C VAL A 74 1.84 5.38 1.09
N GLY A 75 3.01 5.10 1.68
CA GLY A 75 3.63 3.77 1.67
C GLY A 75 2.81 2.74 2.46
N TRP A 76 2.30 3.14 3.62
CA TRP A 76 1.41 2.31 4.46
C TRP A 76 0.07 2.02 3.77
N ILE A 77 -0.55 3.03 3.15
CA ILE A 77 -1.79 2.88 2.39
C ILE A 77 -1.58 1.95 1.19
N LEU A 78 -0.45 2.06 0.49
CA LEU A 78 -0.14 1.20 -0.66
C LEU A 78 -0.03 -0.28 -0.26
N THR A 79 0.59 -0.58 0.89
CA THR A 79 0.65 -1.95 1.43
C THR A 79 -0.73 -2.46 1.85
N ALA A 80 -1.57 -1.62 2.48
CA ALA A 80 -2.94 -1.99 2.84
C ALA A 80 -3.78 -2.38 1.60
N ILE A 81 -3.71 -1.57 0.55
CA ILE A 81 -4.41 -1.84 -0.73
C ILE A 81 -3.88 -3.14 -1.36
N GLN A 82 -2.57 -3.36 -1.32
CA GLN A 82 -1.97 -4.57 -1.86
C GLN A 82 -2.45 -5.83 -1.13
N GLU A 83 -2.50 -5.81 0.21
CA GLU A 83 -2.99 -6.93 1.01
C GLU A 83 -4.44 -7.26 0.70
N ARG A 84 -5.30 -6.25 0.55
CA ARG A 84 -6.70 -6.44 0.14
C ARG A 84 -6.82 -7.04 -1.27
N VAL A 85 -6.10 -6.49 -2.24
CA VAL A 85 -6.12 -6.99 -3.63
C VAL A 85 -5.55 -8.41 -3.73
N ASN A 86 -4.64 -8.80 -2.83
CA ASN A 86 -4.04 -10.13 -2.76
C ASN A 86 -5.00 -11.22 -2.27
N GLU A 87 -6.17 -10.88 -1.74
CA GLU A 87 -7.24 -11.84 -1.42
C GLU A 87 -7.96 -12.36 -2.68
N ARG A 88 -7.85 -11.62 -3.80
CA ARG A 88 -8.31 -12.04 -5.16
C ARG A 88 -9.80 -12.35 -5.27
N ASP A 89 -10.60 -11.89 -4.32
CA ASP A 89 -12.05 -12.01 -4.25
C ASP A 89 -12.79 -10.76 -4.78
N LEU A 90 -12.08 -9.65 -4.97
CA LEU A 90 -12.63 -8.41 -5.53
C LEU A 90 -12.89 -8.51 -7.03
N PRO A 91 -14.00 -7.93 -7.52
CA PRO A 91 -14.14 -7.58 -8.93
C PRO A 91 -12.92 -6.79 -9.42
N ASP A 92 -12.41 -7.11 -10.61
CA ASP A 92 -11.27 -6.41 -11.24
C ASP A 92 -9.95 -6.40 -10.44
N TRP A 93 -9.77 -7.30 -9.46
CA TRP A 93 -8.53 -7.38 -8.66
C TRP A 93 -7.25 -7.43 -9.52
N ARG A 94 -7.30 -8.05 -10.71
CA ARG A 94 -6.17 -8.10 -11.66
C ARG A 94 -5.79 -6.72 -12.22
N LYS A 95 -6.79 -5.88 -12.51
CA LYS A 95 -6.57 -4.50 -12.99
C LYS A 95 -5.98 -3.66 -11.87
N LEU A 96 -6.53 -3.77 -10.65
CA LEU A 96 -5.98 -3.10 -9.46
C LEU A 96 -4.52 -3.51 -9.21
N ARG A 97 -4.23 -4.81 -9.23
CA ARG A 97 -2.85 -5.32 -9.09
C ARG A 97 -1.90 -4.76 -10.14
N THR A 98 -2.39 -4.58 -11.38
CA THR A 98 -1.59 -3.96 -12.44
C THR A 98 -1.24 -2.52 -12.13
N VAL A 99 -2.18 -1.73 -11.61
CA VAL A 99 -1.95 -0.33 -11.22
C VAL A 99 -0.97 -0.26 -10.05
N ILE A 100 -1.16 -1.08 -9.02
CA ILE A 100 -0.22 -1.19 -7.88
C ILE A 100 1.19 -1.47 -8.38
N ASN A 101 1.36 -2.47 -9.25
CA ASN A 101 2.68 -2.81 -9.80
C ASN A 101 3.32 -1.67 -10.59
N LYS A 102 2.53 -0.84 -11.27
CA LYS A 102 3.03 0.36 -11.96
C LYS A 102 3.46 1.43 -10.96
N THR A 103 2.67 1.69 -9.93
CA THR A 103 3.03 2.63 -8.86
C THR A 103 4.30 2.18 -8.11
N LEU A 104 4.45 0.89 -7.84
CA LEU A 104 5.65 0.31 -7.21
C LEU A 104 6.93 0.38 -8.08
N LYS A 105 6.83 0.75 -9.36
CA LYS A 105 8.01 1.03 -10.20
C LYS A 105 8.48 2.47 -10.08
N LEU A 106 7.64 3.36 -9.54
CA LEU A 106 7.94 4.78 -9.39
C LEU A 106 8.60 5.09 -8.04
N ILE A 107 8.43 4.22 -7.05
CA ILE A 107 9.13 4.32 -5.77
C ILE A 107 10.47 3.58 -5.85
N PRO A 108 11.54 4.08 -5.20
CA PRO A 108 12.78 3.35 -5.04
C PRO A 108 12.48 2.04 -4.33
N ARG A 109 12.76 0.92 -4.99
CA ARG A 109 12.80 -0.37 -4.31
C ARG A 109 14.13 -0.42 -3.59
N SER A 110 14.10 -0.40 -2.26
CA SER A 110 15.23 -0.85 -1.47
C SER A 110 15.63 -2.21 -2.02
N ARG A 111 16.88 -2.32 -2.45
CA ARG A 111 17.43 -3.51 -3.06
C ARG A 111 17.20 -4.65 -2.08
N THR A 112 16.26 -5.55 -2.35
CA THR A 112 16.23 -6.84 -1.69
C THR A 112 17.54 -7.51 -2.09
N THR A 113 18.55 -7.43 -1.24
CA THR A 113 19.69 -8.35 -1.29
C THR A 113 19.13 -9.72 -1.00
N SER A 114 18.63 -10.39 -2.05
CA SER A 114 18.54 -11.85 -2.04
C SER A 114 19.97 -12.36 -1.96
N HIS A 115 20.38 -12.73 -0.75
CA HIS A 115 21.55 -13.56 -0.50
C HIS A 115 21.24 -15.01 -0.87
#